data_AF-A0A061RTE7-F1
#
_entry.id   AF-A0A061RTE7-F1
#
_cell.length_a   1.000
_cell.length_b   1.000
_cell.length_c   1.000
_cell.angle_alpha   90.00
_cell.angle_beta   90.00
_cell.angle_gamma   90.00
#
_symmetry.space_group_name_H-M   'P 1'
#
loop_
_entity.id
_entity.type
_entity.pdbx_description
1 polymer ?
#
loop_
_entity_poly.entity_id
_entity_poly.type
_entity_poly.pdbx_seq_one_letter_code
_entity_poly.pdbx_strand_id
1 'polypeptide(L)'
;MSRLLTSLESFVRPSQSRYVGPSKLRRNVSATDNTRSRLHHRLGRNAKFCCKQRHYTSRAACLAAPELEKLAEVQVTQASTGLVVDAASLLDSGKVLLLPFMTHFGDFDSWEFALKLVDRMPELEEAGVEVVAFGIGSLAGARKFAVSTGFPMARLYADGRGAAANALGFSPGVGRKGGYLPFLEGIPGEVKLLLMCAGVGSPGTLREVIRGYRGDKSAPQVFNTGSAVDLRWKVLFNVLGEGYQRPFELATLRLRNMLSILGSWKVLAPADKDLLVQRGGVLLLKDLGEGLEVVWRYDDPGILGYADIDSVVSRALAATDGIHSSDAQRS
;
A
#
# COMPACT_ATOMS: atom_id res chain seq x y z
N MET A 1 -33.67 20.69 40.96
CA MET A 1 -32.34 20.14 40.62
C MET A 1 -32.06 18.80 41.33
N SER A 2 -32.93 17.78 41.17
CA SER A 2 -32.70 16.45 41.78
C SER A 2 -33.31 15.28 40.98
N ARG A 3 -33.72 15.50 39.73
CA ARG A 3 -34.27 14.45 38.84
C ARG A 3 -33.60 14.41 37.46
N LEU A 4 -32.40 14.98 37.34
CA LEU A 4 -31.61 15.00 36.10
C LEU A 4 -30.23 14.33 36.25
N LEU A 5 -29.92 13.78 37.43
CA LEU A 5 -28.64 13.11 37.71
C LEU A 5 -28.72 11.57 37.77
N THR A 6 -29.91 10.98 37.61
CA THR A 6 -30.08 9.51 37.72
C THR A 6 -30.09 8.78 36.37
N SER A 7 -29.83 9.48 35.26
CA SER A 7 -29.83 8.89 33.91
C SER A 7 -28.43 8.78 33.27
N LEU A 8 -27.36 9.09 34.01
CA LEU A 8 -25.98 9.09 33.49
C LEU A 8 -25.10 7.95 34.01
N GLU A 9 -25.59 7.08 34.92
CA GLU A 9 -24.80 5.95 35.47
C GLU A 9 -25.11 4.58 34.83
N SER A 10 -26.05 4.48 33.89
CA SER A 10 -26.39 3.20 33.25
C SER A 10 -25.65 2.91 31.93
N PHE A 11 -24.72 3.77 31.50
CA PHE A 11 -24.04 3.62 30.20
C PHE A 11 -22.56 3.16 30.29
N VAL A 12 -22.08 2.82 31.48
CA VAL A 12 -20.72 2.30 31.70
C VAL A 12 -20.79 0.97 32.45
N ARG A 13 -21.11 -0.11 31.73
CA ARG A 13 -20.78 -1.48 32.15
C ARG A 13 -20.18 -2.23 30.96
N PRO A 14 -18.90 -2.67 31.03
CA PRO A 14 -18.36 -3.57 30.02
C PRO A 14 -19.00 -4.95 30.18
N SER A 15 -19.55 -5.49 29.08
CA SER A 15 -20.00 -6.87 29.03
C SER A 15 -18.80 -7.82 29.17
N GLN A 16 -18.76 -8.61 30.25
CA GLN A 16 -17.80 -9.70 30.37
C GLN A 16 -18.18 -10.81 29.38
N SER A 17 -17.48 -10.86 28.24
CA SER A 17 -17.48 -12.02 27.36
C SER A 17 -16.54 -13.08 27.95
N ARG A 18 -17.09 -14.28 28.14
CA ARG A 18 -16.46 -15.44 28.76
C ARG A 18 -15.46 -16.05 27.77
N TYR A 19 -14.17 -15.83 28.02
CA TYR A 19 -13.08 -16.44 27.25
C TYR A 19 -12.94 -17.92 27.64
N VAL A 20 -13.13 -18.83 26.68
CA VAL A 20 -12.86 -20.28 26.82
C VAL A 20 -11.49 -20.55 26.23
N GLY A 21 -10.51 -20.88 27.07
CA GLY A 21 -9.14 -21.17 26.64
C GLY A 21 -9.01 -22.54 25.94
N PRO A 22 -7.99 -22.73 25.10
CA PRO A 22 -7.79 -23.99 24.39
C PRO A 22 -7.27 -25.09 25.32
N SER A 23 -7.97 -26.22 25.31
CA SER A 23 -7.66 -27.47 25.99
C SER A 23 -6.34 -28.08 25.49
N LYS A 24 -5.44 -28.41 26.43
CA LYS A 24 -4.19 -29.12 26.19
C LYS A 24 -4.46 -30.54 25.67
N LEU A 25 -4.20 -30.81 24.40
CA LEU A 25 -4.04 -32.17 23.90
C LEU A 25 -2.64 -32.68 24.28
N ARG A 26 -2.57 -33.57 25.27
CA ARG A 26 -1.42 -34.43 25.54
C ARG A 26 -1.27 -35.43 24.39
N ARG A 27 -0.13 -35.40 23.70
CA ARG A 27 0.35 -36.54 22.89
C ARG A 27 1.23 -37.42 23.78
N ASN A 28 0.78 -38.65 24.02
CA ASN A 28 1.61 -39.70 24.59
C ASN A 28 2.65 -40.13 23.55
N VAL A 29 3.92 -40.04 23.90
CA VAL A 29 5.02 -40.71 23.21
C VAL A 29 5.28 -41.99 23.97
N SER A 30 5.05 -43.14 23.33
CA SER A 30 5.57 -44.43 23.81
C SER A 30 6.56 -44.95 22.77
N ALA A 31 7.79 -45.16 23.23
CA ALA A 31 8.84 -45.88 22.56
C ALA A 31 8.55 -47.39 22.57
N THR A 32 8.98 -48.07 21.50
CA THR A 32 9.31 -49.49 21.34
C THR A 32 9.46 -49.71 19.82
N ASP A 33 10.34 -50.50 19.25
CA ASP A 33 11.49 -51.25 19.73
C ASP A 33 12.30 -51.62 18.47
N ASN A 34 13.54 -52.00 18.70
CA ASN A 34 14.60 -52.25 17.76
C ASN A 34 14.54 -53.71 17.25
N THR A 35 14.54 -53.95 15.93
CA THR A 35 14.95 -55.28 15.40
C THR A 35 15.64 -55.16 14.04
N ARG A 36 16.90 -55.61 14.02
CA ARG A 36 17.71 -55.95 12.84
C ARG A 36 17.06 -57.08 12.04
N SER A 37 17.21 -57.06 10.71
CA SER A 37 17.86 -58.17 9.99
C SER A 37 18.22 -57.80 8.54
N ARG A 38 19.43 -58.23 8.14
CA ARG A 38 19.95 -58.26 6.76
C ARG A 38 19.25 -59.36 5.97
N LEU A 39 19.11 -59.19 4.65
CA LEU A 39 19.24 -60.28 3.67
C LEU A 39 19.55 -59.71 2.27
N HIS A 40 20.48 -60.37 1.59
CA HIS A 40 21.05 -60.01 0.29
C HIS A 40 20.20 -60.49 -0.89
N HIS A 41 20.41 -59.81 -2.02
CA HIS A 41 20.49 -60.31 -3.40
C HIS A 41 19.23 -60.50 -4.28
N ARG A 42 19.28 -59.74 -5.39
CA ARG A 42 19.07 -60.12 -6.80
C ARG A 42 17.66 -59.95 -7.43
N LEU A 43 17.74 -59.35 -8.62
CA LEU A 43 16.86 -59.44 -9.81
C LEU A 43 15.75 -58.39 -9.96
N GLY A 44 16.00 -57.45 -10.89
CA GLY A 44 15.18 -57.41 -12.09
C GLY A 44 14.40 -56.11 -12.37
N ARG A 45 14.76 -55.51 -13.50
CA ARG A 45 13.88 -54.84 -14.49
C ARG A 45 13.34 -53.44 -14.14
N ASN A 46 13.86 -52.48 -14.93
CA ASN A 46 13.11 -51.48 -15.70
C ASN A 46 11.80 -50.95 -15.08
N ALA A 47 11.91 -49.80 -14.43
CA ALA A 47 10.82 -48.83 -14.41
C ALA A 47 11.43 -47.43 -14.53
N LYS A 48 11.42 -46.89 -15.76
CA LYS A 48 11.59 -45.46 -16.01
C LYS A 48 10.45 -44.76 -15.28
N PHE A 49 10.71 -44.22 -14.10
CA PHE A 49 9.82 -43.24 -13.49
C PHE A 49 9.91 -41.97 -14.34
N CYS A 50 9.02 -41.87 -15.32
CA CYS A 50 8.65 -40.62 -15.95
C CYS A 50 7.93 -39.79 -14.88
N CYS A 51 8.72 -39.14 -14.02
CA CYS A 51 8.24 -38.01 -13.26
C CYS A 51 7.96 -36.93 -14.30
N LYS A 52 6.70 -36.77 -14.70
CA LYS A 52 6.22 -35.59 -15.41
C LYS A 52 6.54 -34.40 -14.51
N GLN A 53 7.72 -33.81 -14.70
CA GLN A 53 7.97 -32.42 -14.36
C GLN A 53 6.91 -31.64 -15.13
N ARG A 54 5.85 -31.24 -14.40
CA ARG A 54 5.01 -30.15 -14.86
C ARG A 54 5.95 -28.94 -14.86
N HIS A 55 6.51 -28.67 -16.03
CA HIS A 55 7.05 -27.37 -16.32
C HIS A 55 5.92 -26.38 -16.02
N TYR A 56 6.02 -25.69 -14.89
CA TYR A 56 5.46 -24.35 -14.78
C TYR A 56 6.29 -23.50 -15.73
N THR A 57 5.95 -23.55 -17.02
CA THR A 57 6.26 -22.44 -17.91
C THR A 57 5.40 -21.31 -17.38
N SER A 58 5.96 -20.50 -16.48
CA SER A 58 5.43 -19.18 -16.21
C SER A 58 5.35 -18.53 -17.59
N ARG A 59 4.13 -18.26 -18.03
CA ARG A 59 3.90 -17.27 -19.06
C ARG A 59 4.34 -15.97 -18.40
N ALA A 60 5.63 -15.70 -18.38
CA ALA A 60 6.12 -14.36 -18.13
C ALA A 60 5.37 -13.55 -19.19
N ALA A 61 4.41 -12.74 -18.76
CA ALA A 61 3.80 -11.75 -19.62
C ALA A 61 4.97 -11.12 -20.39
N CYS A 62 4.92 -11.16 -21.72
CA CYS A 62 5.95 -10.48 -22.51
C CYS A 62 5.79 -9.02 -22.14
N LEU A 63 6.58 -8.53 -21.19
CA LEU A 63 6.53 -7.15 -20.74
C LEU A 63 7.09 -6.35 -21.91
N ALA A 64 6.20 -5.71 -22.67
CA ALA A 64 6.61 -4.84 -23.76
C ALA A 64 7.39 -3.62 -23.22
N ALA A 65 7.17 -3.27 -21.94
CA ALA A 65 7.91 -2.24 -21.24
C ALA A 65 9.18 -2.79 -20.55
N PRO A 66 10.40 -2.47 -21.06
CA PRO A 66 11.67 -2.94 -20.49
C PRO A 66 11.94 -2.40 -19.08
N GLU A 67 11.23 -1.34 -18.66
CA GLU A 67 11.32 -0.85 -17.28
C GLU A 67 10.65 -1.78 -16.27
N LEU A 68 9.61 -2.51 -16.67
CA LEU A 68 8.90 -3.46 -15.79
C LEU A 68 9.69 -4.74 -15.58
N GLU A 69 10.57 -5.12 -16.52
CA GLU A 69 11.49 -6.27 -16.36
C GLU A 69 12.39 -6.12 -15.13
N LYS A 70 12.68 -4.87 -14.72
CA LYS A 70 13.50 -4.58 -13.54
C LYS A 70 12.84 -4.99 -12.23
N LEU A 71 11.53 -5.27 -12.23
CA LEU A 71 10.82 -5.83 -11.08
C LEU A 71 11.02 -7.33 -10.92
N ALA A 72 11.60 -8.01 -11.93
CA ALA A 72 11.94 -9.42 -11.81
C ALA A 72 12.87 -9.65 -10.62
N GLU A 73 12.65 -10.74 -9.90
CA GLU A 73 13.40 -11.14 -8.71
C GLU A 73 13.23 -10.21 -7.48
N VAL A 74 12.51 -9.10 -7.61
CA VAL A 74 12.18 -8.22 -6.48
C VAL A 74 11.16 -8.92 -5.59
N GLN A 75 11.58 -9.30 -4.38
CA GLN A 75 10.73 -10.00 -3.42
C GLN A 75 9.92 -9.02 -2.58
N VAL A 76 8.59 -9.16 -2.61
CA VAL A 76 7.65 -8.37 -1.81
C VAL A 76 6.75 -9.30 -1.00
N THR A 77 6.25 -8.84 0.15
CA THR A 77 5.44 -9.68 1.05
C THR A 77 3.98 -9.21 1.07
N GLN A 78 3.03 -10.07 0.70
CA GLN A 78 1.61 -9.73 0.73
C GLN A 78 1.11 -9.53 2.17
N ALA A 79 0.39 -8.43 2.43
CA ALA A 79 -0.02 -8.07 3.78
C ALA A 79 -1.03 -9.05 4.41
N SER A 80 -1.93 -9.65 3.61
CA SER A 80 -2.93 -10.60 4.09
C SER A 80 -2.28 -11.91 4.52
N THR A 81 -1.65 -12.61 3.58
CA THR A 81 -1.13 -13.97 3.75
C THR A 81 0.26 -14.02 4.38
N GLY A 82 1.04 -12.95 4.23
CA GLY A 82 2.47 -12.96 4.56
C GLY A 82 3.33 -13.74 3.55
N LEU A 83 2.75 -14.16 2.41
CA LEU A 83 3.49 -14.84 1.36
C LEU A 83 4.45 -13.86 0.69
N VAL A 84 5.66 -14.34 0.46
CA VAL A 84 6.67 -13.64 -0.34
C VAL A 84 6.45 -14.03 -1.79
N VAL A 85 6.35 -13.01 -2.66
CA VAL A 85 6.13 -13.17 -4.10
C VAL A 85 7.10 -12.29 -4.88
N ASP A 86 7.37 -12.69 -6.12
CA ASP A 86 8.09 -11.86 -7.08
C ASP A 86 7.18 -10.71 -7.55
N ALA A 87 7.64 -9.47 -7.48
CA ALA A 87 6.88 -8.29 -7.87
C ALA A 87 6.45 -8.34 -9.34
N ALA A 88 7.27 -8.90 -10.24
CA ALA A 88 6.91 -9.04 -11.65
C ALA A 88 5.73 -10.01 -11.86
N SER A 89 5.54 -10.99 -10.97
CA SER A 89 4.40 -11.92 -11.05
C SER A 89 3.05 -11.26 -10.79
N LEU A 90 3.05 -10.08 -10.17
CA LEU A 90 1.84 -9.30 -9.89
C LEU A 90 1.36 -8.48 -11.10
N LEU A 91 2.13 -8.47 -12.18
CA LEU A 91 1.82 -7.73 -13.40
C LEU A 91 0.92 -8.52 -14.37
N ASP A 92 0.78 -9.83 -14.16
CA ASP A 92 -0.02 -10.73 -15.00
C ASP A 92 -1.46 -10.85 -14.48
N SER A 93 -2.27 -9.82 -14.73
CA SER A 93 -3.66 -9.75 -14.26
C SER A 93 -4.72 -9.88 -15.36
N GLY A 94 -4.34 -9.69 -16.63
CA GLY A 94 -5.29 -9.55 -17.75
C GLY A 94 -6.23 -8.33 -17.62
N LYS A 95 -5.95 -7.42 -16.70
CA LYS A 95 -6.72 -6.20 -16.40
C LYS A 95 -5.86 -4.96 -16.55
N VAL A 96 -6.50 -3.80 -16.57
CA VAL A 96 -5.79 -2.53 -16.34
C VAL A 96 -5.27 -2.55 -14.90
N LEU A 97 -3.97 -2.29 -14.71
CA LEU A 97 -3.34 -2.32 -13.39
C LEU A 97 -3.00 -0.91 -12.93
N LEU A 98 -3.51 -0.53 -11.76
CA LEU A 98 -3.08 0.64 -11.04
C LEU A 98 -2.06 0.21 -9.97
N LEU A 99 -0.83 0.67 -10.10
CA LEU A 99 0.29 0.31 -9.22
C LEU A 99 0.80 1.52 -8.43
N PRO A 100 0.24 1.82 -7.26
CA PRO A 100 0.84 2.77 -6.33
C PRO A 100 2.11 2.18 -5.71
N PHE A 101 3.24 2.85 -5.92
CA PHE A 101 4.49 2.62 -5.19
C PHE A 101 4.57 3.68 -4.10
N MET A 102 3.87 3.44 -3.00
CA MET A 102 3.91 4.33 -1.85
C MET A 102 5.33 4.38 -1.27
N THR A 103 5.63 5.46 -0.56
CA THR A 103 6.90 5.65 0.16
C THR A 103 6.98 4.64 1.32
N HIS A 104 7.06 5.07 2.58
CA HIS A 104 6.98 4.14 3.70
C HIS A 104 5.61 4.16 4.37
N PHE A 105 5.25 3.07 5.04
CA PHE A 105 3.96 2.94 5.74
C PHE A 105 3.74 3.97 6.86
N GLY A 106 4.77 4.70 7.26
CA GLY A 106 4.69 5.80 8.22
C GLY A 106 4.68 7.20 7.59
N ASP A 107 4.59 7.33 6.27
CA ASP A 107 4.63 8.63 5.58
C ASP A 107 3.24 9.25 5.49
N PHE A 108 3.17 10.59 5.55
CA PHE A 108 1.91 11.33 5.41
C PHE A 108 1.29 11.12 4.04
N ASP A 109 2.12 11.10 2.99
CA ASP A 109 1.69 10.94 1.61
C ASP A 109 1.00 9.59 1.42
N SER A 110 1.65 8.52 1.86
CA SER A 110 1.10 7.16 1.81
C SER A 110 -0.26 7.06 2.51
N TRP A 111 -0.42 7.70 3.68
CA TRP A 111 -1.68 7.68 4.43
C TRP A 111 -2.78 8.49 3.74
N GLU A 112 -2.48 9.71 3.31
CA GLU A 112 -3.47 10.58 2.67
C GLU A 112 -3.90 10.00 1.31
N PHE A 113 -2.95 9.48 0.52
CA PHE A 113 -3.21 8.78 -0.73
C PHE A 113 -4.09 7.55 -0.50
N ALA A 114 -3.70 6.66 0.42
CA ALA A 114 -4.46 5.44 0.67
C ALA A 114 -5.87 5.74 1.13
N LEU A 115 -6.07 6.58 2.16
CA LEU A 115 -7.39 6.93 2.68
C LEU A 115 -8.34 7.41 1.58
N LYS A 116 -7.87 8.31 0.71
CA LYS A 116 -8.68 8.82 -0.40
C LYS A 116 -8.90 7.77 -1.51
N LEU A 117 -7.90 6.94 -1.80
CA LEU A 117 -8.02 5.91 -2.81
C LEU A 117 -9.00 4.82 -2.40
N VAL A 118 -9.04 4.39 -1.13
CA VAL A 118 -9.93 3.29 -0.69
C VAL A 118 -11.40 3.61 -0.99
N ASP A 119 -11.80 4.87 -0.83
CA ASP A 119 -13.16 5.35 -1.13
C ASP A 119 -13.52 5.20 -2.62
N ARG A 120 -12.52 5.17 -3.51
CA ARG A 120 -12.67 5.07 -4.98
C ARG A 120 -12.36 3.68 -5.53
N MET A 121 -11.83 2.77 -4.72
CA MET A 121 -11.51 1.41 -5.16
C MET A 121 -12.71 0.61 -5.68
N PRO A 122 -13.94 0.71 -5.13
CA PRO A 122 -15.09 -0.01 -5.68
C PRO A 122 -15.40 0.38 -7.14
N GLU A 123 -15.33 1.67 -7.47
CA GLU A 123 -15.55 2.19 -8.83
C GLU A 123 -14.47 1.68 -9.80
N LEU A 124 -13.21 1.67 -9.36
CA LEU A 124 -12.10 1.11 -10.13
C LEU A 124 -12.31 -0.39 -10.40
N GLU A 125 -12.71 -1.15 -9.38
CA GLU A 125 -12.93 -2.60 -9.50
C GLU A 125 -14.10 -2.93 -10.45
N GLU A 126 -15.19 -2.17 -10.37
CA GLU A 126 -16.35 -2.30 -11.27
C GLU A 126 -15.96 -2.02 -12.74
N ALA A 127 -15.09 -1.04 -12.99
CA ALA A 127 -14.56 -0.74 -14.31
C ALA A 127 -13.52 -1.76 -14.81
N GLY A 128 -13.12 -2.74 -13.99
CA GLY A 128 -12.11 -3.73 -14.34
C GLY A 128 -10.66 -3.27 -14.15
N VAL A 129 -10.44 -2.22 -13.36
CA VAL A 129 -9.11 -1.81 -12.89
C VAL A 129 -8.74 -2.59 -11.64
N GLU A 130 -7.56 -3.21 -11.66
CA GLU A 130 -6.99 -3.90 -10.52
C GLU A 130 -5.93 -3.03 -9.84
N VAL A 131 -6.13 -2.75 -8.55
CA VAL A 131 -5.18 -1.99 -7.74
C VAL A 131 -4.23 -2.94 -7.02
N VAL A 132 -2.92 -2.76 -7.21
CA VAL A 132 -1.86 -3.49 -6.48
C VAL A 132 -0.87 -2.48 -5.94
N ALA A 133 -0.87 -2.28 -4.63
CA ALA A 133 -0.05 -1.26 -3.98
C ALA A 133 1.17 -1.86 -3.28
N PHE A 134 2.29 -1.17 -3.41
CA PHE A 134 3.55 -1.45 -2.74
C PHE A 134 3.83 -0.35 -1.72
N GLY A 135 4.35 -0.71 -0.55
CA GLY A 135 4.81 0.27 0.44
C GLY A 135 6.05 -0.22 1.16
N ILE A 136 6.93 0.72 1.50
CA ILE A 136 8.21 0.43 2.11
C ILE A 136 8.03 0.16 3.60
N GLY A 137 8.51 -1.00 4.04
CA GLY A 137 8.50 -1.38 5.44
C GLY A 137 8.24 -2.87 5.66
N SER A 138 7.91 -3.21 6.90
CA SER A 138 7.70 -4.60 7.30
C SER A 138 6.27 -5.08 7.01
N LEU A 139 6.07 -6.41 7.00
CA LEU A 139 4.74 -7.02 6.99
C LEU A 139 3.84 -6.51 8.13
N ALA A 140 4.42 -6.32 9.33
CA ALA A 140 3.68 -5.75 10.47
C ALA A 140 3.26 -4.29 10.20
N GLY A 141 4.15 -3.50 9.58
CA GLY A 141 3.87 -2.16 9.11
C GLY A 141 2.73 -2.12 8.10
N ALA A 142 2.78 -2.97 7.07
CA ALA A 142 1.73 -3.08 6.05
C ALA A 142 0.37 -3.45 6.66
N ARG A 143 0.34 -4.42 7.58
CA ARG A 143 -0.90 -4.80 8.28
C ARG A 143 -1.44 -3.65 9.14
N LYS A 144 -0.57 -2.96 9.89
CA LYS A 144 -0.98 -1.82 10.72
C LYS A 144 -1.48 -0.67 9.85
N PHE A 145 -0.82 -0.40 8.73
CA PHE A 145 -1.25 0.58 7.74
C PHE A 145 -2.63 0.24 7.20
N ALA A 146 -2.82 -0.97 6.65
CA ALA A 146 -4.10 -1.44 6.13
C ALA A 146 -5.25 -1.33 7.13
N VAL A 147 -5.04 -1.74 8.39
CA VAL A 147 -6.06 -1.59 9.45
C VAL A 147 -6.39 -0.12 9.72
N SER A 148 -5.41 0.77 9.64
CA SER A 148 -5.58 2.18 10.00
C SER A 148 -6.20 3.01 8.86
N THR A 149 -5.94 2.62 7.61
CA THR A 149 -6.43 3.34 6.42
C THR A 149 -7.65 2.68 5.77
N GLY A 150 -7.95 1.44 6.13
CA GLY A 150 -8.98 0.63 5.46
C GLY A 150 -8.49 -0.04 4.16
N PHE A 151 -7.22 0.17 3.77
CA PHE A 151 -6.69 -0.37 2.52
C PHE A 151 -6.71 -1.92 2.52
N PRO A 152 -7.21 -2.58 1.46
CA PRO A 152 -7.37 -4.03 1.45
C PRO A 152 -6.03 -4.77 1.48
N MET A 153 -5.80 -5.56 2.54
CA MET A 153 -4.55 -6.29 2.75
C MET A 153 -4.17 -7.25 1.61
N ALA A 154 -5.16 -7.78 0.87
CA ALA A 154 -4.90 -8.66 -0.27
C ALA A 154 -4.26 -7.92 -1.47
N ARG A 155 -4.43 -6.60 -1.52
CA ARG A 155 -3.91 -5.71 -2.57
C ARG A 155 -2.68 -4.93 -2.13
N LEU A 156 -2.15 -5.20 -0.93
CA LEU A 156 -1.06 -4.44 -0.33
C LEU A 156 0.17 -5.32 -0.12
N TYR A 157 1.32 -4.85 -0.58
CA TYR A 157 2.59 -5.57 -0.53
C TYR A 157 3.65 -4.74 0.21
N ALA A 158 4.30 -5.37 1.18
CA ALA A 158 5.41 -4.81 1.93
C ALA A 158 6.72 -5.05 1.18
N ASP A 159 7.43 -3.96 0.89
CA ASP A 159 8.79 -3.98 0.37
C ASP A 159 9.75 -3.52 1.48
N GLY A 160 10.39 -4.49 2.15
CA GLY A 160 11.27 -4.19 3.28
C GLY A 160 12.54 -3.40 2.92
N ARG A 161 12.92 -3.36 1.63
CA ARG A 161 14.18 -2.76 1.16
C ARG A 161 13.96 -1.56 0.22
N GLY A 162 12.72 -1.24 -0.13
CA GLY A 162 12.42 -0.27 -1.18
C GLY A 162 12.97 -0.69 -2.54
N ALA A 163 13.19 -1.99 -2.76
CA ALA A 163 13.79 -2.52 -3.98
C ALA A 163 12.91 -2.29 -5.21
N ALA A 164 11.58 -2.40 -5.08
CA ALA A 164 10.67 -2.19 -6.20
C ALA A 164 10.69 -0.73 -6.66
N ALA A 165 10.66 0.21 -5.70
CA ALA A 165 10.72 1.63 -6.01
C ALA A 165 12.06 2.01 -6.68
N ASN A 166 13.16 1.47 -6.15
CA ASN A 166 14.51 1.68 -6.71
C ASN A 166 14.66 1.09 -8.13
N ALA A 167 14.13 -0.12 -8.36
CA ALA A 167 14.19 -0.79 -9.65
C ALA A 167 13.53 0.03 -10.77
N LEU A 168 12.41 0.68 -10.44
CA LEU A 168 11.66 1.54 -11.35
C LEU A 168 12.18 2.99 -11.42
N GLY A 169 13.30 3.28 -10.75
CA GLY A 169 13.95 4.59 -10.80
C GLY A 169 13.21 5.71 -10.08
N PHE A 170 12.29 5.41 -9.14
CA PHE A 170 11.70 6.45 -8.31
C PHE A 170 12.77 7.13 -7.45
N SER A 171 12.57 8.42 -7.19
CA SER A 171 13.60 9.26 -6.56
C SER A 171 14.04 8.69 -5.21
N PRO A 172 15.36 8.46 -5.00
CA PRO A 172 15.86 7.92 -3.74
C PRO A 172 15.73 8.89 -2.56
N GLY A 173 15.39 10.16 -2.82
CA GLY A 173 15.16 11.19 -1.81
C GLY A 173 16.38 12.07 -1.52
N VAL A 174 16.28 12.88 -0.48
CA VAL A 174 17.33 13.84 -0.07
C VAL A 174 18.53 13.13 0.57
N GLY A 175 19.75 13.50 0.18
CA GLY A 175 20.99 13.01 0.80
C GLY A 175 21.22 11.50 0.63
N ARG A 176 20.69 10.92 -0.46
CA ARG A 176 20.97 9.56 -0.92
C ARG A 176 21.58 9.58 -2.31
N LYS A 177 22.38 8.56 -2.63
CA LYS A 177 23.04 8.42 -3.93
C LYS A 177 22.00 8.44 -5.05
N GLY A 178 22.20 9.30 -6.05
CA GLY A 178 21.25 9.51 -7.15
C GLY A 178 20.05 10.39 -6.80
N GLY A 179 20.01 10.96 -5.60
CA GLY A 179 18.93 11.82 -5.10
C GLY A 179 19.28 13.30 -5.05
N TYR A 180 18.47 14.05 -4.30
CA TYR A 180 18.64 15.50 -4.15
C TYR A 180 19.66 15.84 -3.06
N LEU A 181 20.34 16.98 -3.20
CA LEU A 181 21.24 17.53 -2.17
C LEU A 181 22.27 16.49 -1.66
N PRO A 182 23.18 16.00 -2.54
CA PRO A 182 24.13 14.94 -2.19
C PRO A 182 25.07 15.32 -1.04
N PHE A 183 25.29 16.62 -0.78
CA PHE A 183 26.07 17.08 0.37
C PHE A 183 25.44 16.76 1.74
N LEU A 184 24.17 16.32 1.77
CA LEU A 184 23.49 15.81 2.97
C LEU A 184 23.67 14.29 3.14
N GLU A 185 24.50 13.64 2.32
CA GLU A 185 24.91 12.25 2.50
C GLU A 185 25.55 12.06 3.89
N GLY A 186 25.22 10.95 4.58
CA GLY A 186 25.68 10.68 5.94
C GLY A 186 24.85 11.29 7.07
N ILE A 187 23.92 12.21 6.78
CA ILE A 187 22.95 12.70 7.79
C ILE A 187 21.91 11.58 8.09
N PRO A 188 21.45 11.40 9.34
CA PRO A 188 20.41 10.43 9.65
C PRO A 188 19.11 10.67 8.85
N GLY A 189 18.48 9.60 8.39
CA GLY A 189 17.26 9.63 7.59
C GLY A 189 16.10 10.41 8.23
N GLU A 190 15.94 10.32 9.55
CA GLU A 190 14.94 11.09 10.29
C GLU A 190 15.18 12.60 10.21
N VAL A 191 16.45 13.02 10.28
CA VAL A 191 16.80 14.44 10.18
C VAL A 191 16.57 14.94 8.75
N LYS A 192 16.93 14.13 7.74
CA LYS A 192 16.62 14.45 6.34
C LYS A 192 15.10 14.56 6.12
N LEU A 193 14.29 13.67 6.70
CA LEU A 193 12.83 13.74 6.64
C LEU A 193 12.31 15.05 7.26
N LEU A 194 12.82 15.45 8.43
CA LEU A 194 12.44 16.73 9.07
C LEU A 194 12.82 17.94 8.18
N LEU A 195 13.97 17.90 7.53
CA LEU A 195 14.38 18.94 6.56
C LEU A 195 13.42 18.99 5.36
N MET A 196 13.02 17.84 4.83
CA MET A 196 12.03 17.76 3.75
C MET A 196 10.66 18.29 4.20
N CYS A 197 10.23 18.03 5.43
CA CYS A 197 9.01 18.63 6.01
C CYS A 197 9.11 20.17 6.09
N ALA A 198 10.32 20.70 6.27
CA ALA A 198 10.60 22.13 6.19
C ALA A 198 10.76 22.66 4.75
N GLY A 199 10.54 21.81 3.73
CA GLY A 199 10.58 22.15 2.30
C GLY A 199 11.94 21.94 1.63
N VAL A 200 12.97 21.50 2.35
CA VAL A 200 14.32 21.30 1.79
C VAL A 200 14.36 20.04 0.95
N GLY A 201 14.68 20.17 -0.35
CA GLY A 201 14.69 19.04 -1.29
C GLY A 201 13.30 18.42 -1.50
N SER A 202 12.25 19.19 -1.24
CA SER A 202 10.85 18.77 -1.33
C SER A 202 9.99 19.90 -1.91
N PRO A 203 10.03 20.12 -3.24
CA PRO A 203 9.34 21.22 -3.88
C PRO A 203 7.82 21.18 -3.64
N GLY A 204 7.24 22.33 -3.28
CA GLY A 204 5.79 22.46 -3.07
C GLY A 204 5.29 22.12 -1.67
N THR A 205 6.07 21.44 -0.83
CA THR A 205 5.63 21.00 0.51
C THR A 205 5.10 22.14 1.37
N LEU A 206 5.83 23.25 1.52
CA LEU A 206 5.38 24.38 2.33
C LEU A 206 4.11 25.04 1.77
N ARG A 207 3.96 25.06 0.44
CA ARG A 207 2.75 25.57 -0.20
C ARG A 207 1.54 24.71 0.17
N GLU A 208 1.71 23.39 0.12
CA GLU A 208 0.65 22.44 0.50
C GLU A 208 0.33 22.47 2.00
N VAL A 209 1.32 22.73 2.86
CA VAL A 209 1.10 22.98 4.29
C VAL A 209 0.24 24.24 4.46
N ILE A 210 0.63 25.37 3.85
CA ILE A 210 -0.12 26.63 3.93
C ILE A 210 -1.53 26.47 3.37
N ARG A 211 -1.69 25.78 2.24
CA ARG A 211 -2.99 25.46 1.64
C ARG A 211 -3.88 24.69 2.59
N GLY A 212 -3.30 23.79 3.39
CA GLY A 212 -4.04 23.02 4.39
C GLY A 212 -4.64 23.87 5.52
N TYR A 213 -3.96 24.95 5.92
CA TYR A 213 -4.46 25.90 6.91
C TYR A 213 -5.42 26.93 6.32
N ARG A 214 -5.11 27.45 5.13
CA ARG A 214 -5.89 28.50 4.46
C ARG A 214 -7.19 27.99 3.83
N GLY A 215 -7.22 26.73 3.40
CA GLY A 215 -8.28 26.21 2.54
C GLY A 215 -8.05 26.55 1.07
N ASP A 216 -8.90 26.00 0.21
CA ASP A 216 -8.84 26.15 -1.24
C ASP A 216 -10.25 26.10 -1.84
N LYS A 217 -10.66 27.20 -2.47
CA LYS A 217 -12.01 27.33 -3.06
C LYS A 217 -12.20 26.53 -4.35
N SER A 218 -11.11 26.08 -4.97
CA SER A 218 -11.13 25.28 -6.19
C SER A 218 -11.06 23.78 -5.94
N ALA A 219 -10.69 23.37 -4.72
CA ALA A 219 -10.62 21.98 -4.32
C ALA A 219 -11.92 21.52 -3.63
N PRO A 220 -12.31 20.25 -3.75
CA PRO A 220 -13.49 19.72 -3.06
C PRO A 220 -13.31 19.66 -1.55
N GLN A 221 -14.41 19.47 -0.83
CA GLN A 221 -14.39 19.22 0.62
C GLN A 221 -13.59 17.96 0.95
N VAL A 222 -12.82 18.03 2.04
CA VAL A 222 -11.97 16.92 2.47
C VAL A 222 -12.77 15.89 3.25
N PHE A 223 -13.64 16.34 4.17
CA PHE A 223 -14.41 15.43 5.02
C PHE A 223 -15.79 15.14 4.43
N ASN A 224 -15.97 13.91 3.95
CA ASN A 224 -17.22 13.44 3.35
C ASN A 224 -17.84 12.35 4.24
N THR A 225 -19.17 12.39 4.41
CA THR A 225 -19.85 11.42 5.28
C THR A 225 -19.70 10.01 4.73
N GLY A 226 -19.29 9.07 5.58
CA GLY A 226 -19.14 7.66 5.21
C GLY A 226 -17.86 7.31 4.46
N SER A 227 -16.98 8.29 4.21
CA SER A 227 -15.70 8.08 3.56
C SER A 227 -14.60 7.74 4.58
N ALA A 228 -13.46 7.18 4.16
CA ALA A 228 -12.34 6.84 5.05
C ALA A 228 -11.73 8.07 5.74
N VAL A 229 -11.94 9.26 5.18
CA VAL A 229 -11.53 10.53 5.76
C VAL A 229 -12.58 11.18 6.66
N ASP A 230 -13.76 10.58 6.86
CA ASP A 230 -14.87 11.18 7.62
C ASP A 230 -14.47 11.60 9.05
N LEU A 231 -15.01 12.75 9.49
CA LEU A 231 -14.93 13.26 10.85
C LEU A 231 -16.34 13.49 11.40
N ARG A 232 -16.63 12.91 12.57
CA ARG A 232 -17.93 13.05 13.25
C ARG A 232 -18.37 14.50 13.49
N TRP A 233 -17.42 15.38 13.80
CA TRP A 233 -17.66 16.79 14.09
C TRP A 233 -17.35 17.71 12.90
N LYS A 234 -17.28 17.17 11.67
CA LYS A 234 -17.01 17.94 10.44
C LYS A 234 -18.02 19.07 10.19
N VAL A 235 -19.23 18.95 10.74
CA VAL A 235 -20.30 19.97 10.65
C VAL A 235 -19.86 21.34 11.18
N LEU A 236 -18.87 21.39 12.09
CA LEU A 236 -18.31 22.64 12.58
C LEU A 236 -17.64 23.46 11.47
N PHE A 237 -17.08 22.80 10.44
CA PHE A 237 -16.49 23.49 9.30
C PHE A 237 -17.55 24.12 8.40
N ASN A 238 -18.81 23.67 8.42
CA ASN A 238 -19.88 24.21 7.56
C ASN A 238 -20.18 25.70 7.85
N VAL A 239 -19.78 26.21 9.03
CA VAL A 239 -19.82 27.66 9.36
C VAL A 239 -19.00 28.49 8.36
N LEU A 240 -17.98 27.90 7.74
CA LEU A 240 -17.13 28.54 6.73
C LEU A 240 -17.67 28.36 5.31
N GLY A 241 -18.83 27.71 5.13
CA GLY A 241 -19.43 27.34 3.85
C GLY A 241 -19.28 25.86 3.51
N GLU A 242 -19.75 25.49 2.32
CA GLU A 242 -19.79 24.10 1.81
C GLU A 242 -19.37 24.06 0.33
N GLY A 243 -19.05 22.86 -0.18
CA GLY A 243 -18.69 22.65 -1.58
C GLY A 243 -17.23 22.94 -1.95
N TYR A 244 -16.37 23.28 -1.00
CA TYR A 244 -14.94 23.52 -1.23
C TYR A 244 -14.07 23.12 -0.02
N GLN A 245 -12.74 23.00 -0.19
CA GLN A 245 -11.82 22.73 0.90
C GLN A 245 -11.76 23.92 1.86
N ARG A 246 -12.27 23.76 3.08
CA ARG A 246 -12.38 24.85 4.05
C ARG A 246 -11.07 25.10 4.78
N PRO A 247 -10.88 26.31 5.35
CA PRO A 247 -9.76 26.59 6.23
C PRO A 247 -9.63 25.52 7.33
N PHE A 248 -8.39 25.11 7.60
CA PHE A 248 -7.99 24.07 8.56
C PHE A 248 -8.50 22.65 8.28
N GLU A 249 -9.33 22.41 7.27
CA GLU A 249 -9.94 21.10 7.04
C GLU A 249 -8.88 20.04 6.70
N LEU A 250 -8.03 20.35 5.70
CA LEU A 250 -6.93 19.48 5.30
C LEU A 250 -5.83 19.38 6.37
N ALA A 251 -5.51 20.48 7.08
CA ALA A 251 -4.58 20.44 8.20
C ALA A 251 -5.08 19.52 9.34
N THR A 252 -6.39 19.50 9.58
CA THR A 252 -7.02 18.62 10.58
C THR A 252 -6.91 17.15 10.17
N LEU A 253 -7.12 16.82 8.89
CA LEU A 253 -6.90 15.46 8.38
C LEU A 253 -5.45 15.02 8.62
N ARG A 254 -4.49 15.88 8.25
CA ARG A 254 -3.06 15.58 8.41
C ARG A 254 -2.66 15.44 9.87
N LEU A 255 -3.20 16.25 10.78
CA LEU A 255 -2.99 16.11 12.22
C LEU A 255 -3.55 14.78 12.74
N ARG A 256 -4.76 14.39 12.34
CA ARG A 256 -5.37 13.09 12.69
C ARG A 256 -4.49 11.92 12.25
N ASN A 257 -3.99 11.98 11.02
CA ASN A 257 -3.08 10.97 10.48
C ASN A 257 -1.76 10.96 11.25
N MET A 258 -1.18 12.12 11.53
CA MET A 258 0.06 12.27 12.30
C MET A 258 -0.02 11.64 13.68
N LEU A 259 -1.10 11.89 14.43
CA LEU A 259 -1.28 11.29 15.75
C LEU A 259 -1.28 9.75 15.67
N SER A 260 -1.91 9.19 14.65
CA SER A 260 -1.98 7.74 14.42
C SER A 260 -0.63 7.16 14.00
N ILE A 261 0.06 7.83 13.07
CA ILE A 261 1.39 7.49 12.59
C ILE A 261 2.40 7.49 13.74
N LEU A 262 2.49 8.59 14.49
CA LEU A 262 3.45 8.74 15.59
C LEU A 262 3.17 7.75 16.72
N GLY A 263 1.90 7.50 17.04
CA GLY A 263 1.50 6.49 18.02
C GLY A 263 1.92 5.06 17.64
N SER A 264 2.18 4.80 16.35
CA SER A 264 2.59 3.48 15.83
C SER A 264 3.92 3.52 15.08
N TRP A 265 4.73 4.56 15.28
CA TRP A 265 5.92 4.85 14.46
C TRP A 265 6.89 3.68 14.39
N LYS A 266 7.13 3.01 15.52
CA LYS A 266 8.05 1.85 15.60
C LYS A 266 7.67 0.71 14.66
N VAL A 267 6.38 0.55 14.36
CA VAL A 267 5.85 -0.52 13.49
C VAL A 267 5.76 -0.04 12.04
N LEU A 268 5.41 1.22 11.83
CA LEU A 268 5.16 1.81 10.51
C LEU A 268 6.42 2.29 9.79
N ALA A 269 7.39 2.81 10.54
CA ALA A 269 8.64 3.28 9.96
C ALA A 269 9.49 2.10 9.45
N PRO A 270 10.24 2.28 8.34
CA PRO A 270 11.14 1.26 7.85
C PRO A 270 12.26 1.00 8.87
N ALA A 271 12.83 -0.21 8.79
CA ALA A 271 13.96 -0.60 9.61
C ALA A 271 15.21 0.21 9.21
N ASP A 272 15.47 0.29 7.91
CA ASP A 272 16.46 1.21 7.34
C ASP A 272 15.90 2.63 7.33
N LYS A 273 16.56 3.53 8.05
CA LYS A 273 16.13 4.92 8.23
C LYS A 273 16.39 5.78 7.01
N ASP A 274 17.34 5.41 6.17
CA ASP A 274 17.56 6.13 4.91
C ASP A 274 16.37 5.96 3.95
N LEU A 275 15.55 4.92 4.12
CA LEU A 275 14.32 4.77 3.33
C LEU A 275 13.20 5.74 3.72
N LEU A 276 13.33 6.51 4.82
CA LEU A 276 12.34 7.53 5.19
C LEU A 276 12.19 8.62 4.13
N VAL A 277 13.27 8.93 3.39
CA VAL A 277 13.27 9.97 2.36
C VAL A 277 12.97 9.44 0.96
N GLN A 278 12.96 8.11 0.77
CA GLN A 278 12.62 7.48 -0.50
C GLN A 278 11.26 8.00 -0.98
N ARG A 279 11.21 8.46 -2.23
CA ARG A 279 9.97 8.87 -2.88
C ARG A 279 9.40 7.73 -3.70
N GLY A 280 8.12 7.86 -3.98
CA GLY A 280 7.31 6.87 -4.66
C GLY A 280 6.71 7.43 -5.94
N GLY A 281 5.57 6.86 -6.29
CA GLY A 281 4.77 7.31 -7.41
C GLY A 281 3.66 6.32 -7.76
N VAL A 282 3.08 6.50 -8.93
CA VAL A 282 1.98 5.67 -9.42
C VAL A 282 2.22 5.31 -10.87
N LEU A 283 2.09 4.03 -11.19
CA LEU A 283 2.04 3.55 -12.57
C LEU A 283 0.64 3.08 -12.92
N LEU A 284 0.22 3.34 -14.14
CA LEU A 284 -0.95 2.74 -14.75
C LEU A 284 -0.49 1.88 -15.93
N LEU A 285 -0.80 0.60 -15.86
CA LEU A 285 -0.42 -0.38 -16.86
C LEU A 285 -1.66 -0.90 -17.61
N LYS A 286 -1.48 -1.14 -18.89
CA LYS A 286 -2.51 -1.73 -19.74
C LYS A 286 -1.86 -2.67 -20.75
N ASP A 287 -2.47 -3.81 -20.98
CA ASP A 287 -2.10 -4.68 -22.10
C ASP A 287 -2.71 -4.10 -23.39
N LEU A 288 -1.85 -3.78 -24.36
CA LEU A 288 -2.25 -3.24 -25.66
C LEU A 288 -2.27 -4.31 -26.77
N GLY A 289 -2.12 -5.59 -26.42
CA GLY A 289 -2.13 -6.73 -27.33
C GLY A 289 -0.74 -7.24 -27.73
N GLU A 290 0.30 -6.42 -27.56
CA GLU A 290 1.70 -6.78 -27.76
C GLU A 290 2.45 -7.03 -26.44
N GLY A 291 1.76 -6.87 -25.31
CA GLY A 291 2.32 -6.97 -23.97
C GLY A 291 1.84 -5.84 -23.07
N LEU A 292 2.27 -5.92 -21.80
CA LEU A 292 1.92 -4.92 -20.80
C LEU A 292 2.78 -3.67 -21.00
N GLU A 293 2.12 -2.52 -21.12
CA GLU A 293 2.75 -1.21 -21.28
C GLU A 293 2.38 -0.24 -20.16
N VAL A 294 3.28 0.71 -19.89
CA VAL A 294 3.04 1.82 -18.96
C VAL A 294 2.35 2.96 -19.71
N VAL A 295 1.04 3.05 -19.57
CA VAL A 295 0.23 4.08 -20.26
C VAL A 295 0.23 5.42 -19.53
N TRP A 296 0.54 5.42 -18.24
CA TRP A 296 0.72 6.63 -17.46
C TRP A 296 1.63 6.39 -16.24
N ARG A 297 2.44 7.41 -15.92
CA ARG A 297 3.37 7.41 -14.80
C ARG A 297 3.35 8.76 -14.10
N TYR A 298 3.37 8.71 -12.77
CA TYR A 298 3.55 9.87 -11.90
C TYR A 298 4.65 9.58 -10.89
N ASP A 299 5.62 10.49 -10.78
CA ASP A 299 6.72 10.40 -9.81
C ASP A 299 6.51 11.48 -8.75
N ASP A 300 6.54 11.09 -7.47
CA ASP A 300 6.31 12.03 -6.38
C ASP A 300 7.49 13.04 -6.29
N PRO A 301 7.27 14.34 -6.52
CA PRO A 301 8.33 15.34 -6.54
C PRO A 301 8.85 15.66 -5.13
N GLY A 302 8.07 15.37 -4.09
CA GLY A 302 8.39 15.68 -2.70
C GLY A 302 7.24 15.29 -1.75
N ILE A 303 7.42 15.59 -0.47
CA ILE A 303 6.40 15.45 0.58
C ILE A 303 5.17 16.29 0.24
N LEU A 304 4.00 15.68 0.34
CA LEU A 304 2.68 16.19 -0.07
C LEU A 304 2.54 16.40 -1.57
N GLY A 305 3.46 15.85 -2.37
CA GLY A 305 3.45 15.90 -3.82
C GLY A 305 2.89 14.63 -4.46
N TYR A 306 2.23 13.75 -3.71
CA TYR A 306 1.69 12.50 -4.26
C TYR A 306 0.62 12.76 -5.34
N ALA A 307 0.42 11.79 -6.23
CA ALA A 307 -0.53 11.89 -7.33
C ALA A 307 -1.96 12.23 -6.86
N ASP A 308 -2.57 13.23 -7.49
CA ASP A 308 -3.97 13.58 -7.22
C ASP A 308 -4.91 12.41 -7.52
N ILE A 309 -5.75 12.04 -6.53
CA ILE A 309 -6.58 10.83 -6.59
C ILE A 309 -7.63 10.92 -7.69
N ASP A 310 -8.24 12.10 -7.89
CA ASP A 310 -9.23 12.26 -8.95
C ASP A 310 -8.58 12.12 -10.33
N SER A 311 -7.38 12.66 -10.51
CA SER A 311 -6.60 12.44 -11.73
C SER A 311 -6.24 10.96 -11.93
N VAL A 312 -5.74 10.29 -10.88
CA VAL A 312 -5.40 8.85 -10.93
C VAL A 312 -6.62 8.02 -11.34
N VAL A 313 -7.76 8.22 -10.68
CA VAL A 313 -8.99 7.47 -10.94
C VAL A 313 -9.51 7.75 -12.35
N SER A 314 -9.58 9.02 -12.76
CA SER A 314 -10.03 9.40 -14.11
C SER A 314 -9.21 8.74 -15.22
N ARG A 315 -7.89 8.62 -15.03
CA ARG A 315 -6.99 8.01 -16.01
C ARG A 315 -7.13 6.49 -16.03
N ALA A 316 -7.29 5.88 -14.86
CA ALA A 316 -7.51 4.45 -14.75
C ALA A 316 -8.82 4.03 -15.44
N LEU A 317 -9.90 4.80 -15.25
CA LEU A 317 -11.18 4.57 -15.93
C LEU A 317 -11.09 4.81 -17.44
N ALA A 318 -10.43 5.89 -17.88
CA ALA A 318 -10.23 6.13 -19.31
C ALA A 318 -9.40 5.01 -19.99
N ALA A 319 -8.51 4.35 -19.24
CA ALA A 319 -7.74 3.23 -19.77
C ALA A 319 -8.60 1.98 -20.02
N THR A 320 -9.72 1.80 -19.32
CA THR A 320 -10.63 0.65 -19.51
C THR A 320 -11.59 0.83 -20.69
N ASP A 321 -11.92 2.07 -21.08
CA ASP A 321 -12.89 2.36 -22.15
C ASP A 321 -12.51 1.75 -23.52
N GLY A 322 -11.22 1.53 -23.79
CA GLY A 322 -10.75 0.86 -25.01
C GLY A 322 -10.86 -0.67 -25.01
N ILE A 323 -11.27 -1.30 -23.89
CA ILE A 323 -11.42 -2.75 -23.77
C ILE A 323 -12.85 -3.17 -24.17
N HIS A 324 -13.87 -2.35 -23.87
CA HIS A 324 -15.26 -2.69 -24.17
C HIS A 324 -15.63 -2.56 -25.66
N SER A 325 -14.85 -1.82 -26.46
CA SER A 325 -15.11 -1.69 -27.90
C SER A 325 -14.66 -2.91 -28.73
N SER A 326 -13.69 -3.69 -28.27
CA SER A 326 -13.16 -4.84 -29.01
C SER A 326 -13.96 -6.14 -28.78
N ASP A 327 -14.60 -6.30 -27.62
CA ASP A 327 -15.45 -7.46 -27.32
C ASP A 327 -16.81 -7.39 -28.05
N ALA A 328 -17.33 -6.19 -28.30
CA ALA A 328 -18.56 -5.98 -29.07
C ALA A 328 -18.42 -6.30 -30.57
N GLN A 329 -17.18 -6.42 -31.10
CA GLN A 329 -16.91 -6.78 -32.50
C GLN A 329 -16.55 -8.25 -32.70
N ARG A 330 -16.51 -9.06 -31.63
CA ARG A 330 -16.23 -10.51 -31.70
C ARG A 330 -17.44 -11.40 -31.39
N SER A 331 -18.64 -10.82 -31.35
CA SER A 331 -19.91 -11.55 -31.17
C SER A 331 -20.62 -11.77 -32.50
#